data_AF-A0AA95JAF4-F1
#
_entry.id   AF-A0AA95JAF4-F1
#
_cell.length_a   1.000
_cell.length_b   1.000
_cell.length_c   1.000
_cell.angle_alpha   90.00
_cell.angle_beta   90.00
_cell.angle_gamma   90.00
#
_symmetry.space_group_name_H-M   'P 1'
#
loop_
_entity.id
_entity.type
_entity.pdbx_description
1 polymer ?
#
loop_
_entity_poly.entity_id
_entity_poly.type
_entity_poly.pdbx_seq_one_letter_code
_entity_poly.pdbx_strand_id
1 'polypeptide(L)' 'MDSAHTIGDKIRRMRLLKGMSQEQLALNSGMNVSYLGQIERGTKRKPEKFIKKEHR' A
#
# COMPACT_ATOMS: atom_id res chain seq x y z
N MET A 1 9.22 5.42 20.72
CA MET A 1 7.85 4.87 20.70
C MET A 1 7.65 4.19 19.38
N ASP A 2 7.57 2.86 19.42
CA ASP A 2 7.57 1.96 18.27
C ASP A 2 6.51 2.32 17.24
N SER A 3 6.96 2.66 16.02
CA SER A 3 6.13 2.86 14.83
C SER A 3 5.47 1.56 14.34
N ALA A 4 5.07 0.66 15.23
CA ALA A 4 4.39 -0.60 14.93
C ALA A 4 2.86 -0.48 15.00
N HIS A 5 2.32 0.73 15.26
CA HIS A 5 0.91 0.91 15.59
C HIS A 5 0.01 1.34 14.44
N THR A 6 0.56 1.77 13.29
CA THR A 6 -0.29 2.13 12.16
C THR A 6 -0.49 0.95 11.20
N ILE A 7 -1.64 0.95 10.50
CA ILE A 7 -1.91 -0.02 9.43
C ILE A 7 -0.87 0.12 8.30
N GLY A 8 -0.40 1.34 8.03
CA GLY A 8 0.63 1.63 7.04
C GLY A 8 1.95 0.91 7.31
N ASP A 9 2.40 0.94 8.56
CA ASP A 9 3.65 0.27 8.97
C ASP A 9 3.54 -1.26 8.84
N LYS A 10 2.38 -1.82 9.17
CA LYS A 10 2.09 -3.26 8.99
C LYS A 10 2.12 -3.64 7.51
N ILE A 11 1.49 -2.85 6.65
CA ILE A 11 1.51 -3.07 5.19
C ILE A 11 2.94 -3.01 4.66
N ARG A 12 3.70 -1.98 5.04
CA ARG A 12 5.11 -1.82 4.63
C ARG A 12 5.95 -3.01 5.07
N ARG A 13 5.82 -3.46 6.33
CA ARG A 13 6.58 -4.60 6.85
C ARG A 13 6.24 -5.88 6.09
N MET A 14 4.97 -6.19 5.90
CA MET A 14 4.54 -7.38 5.16
C MET A 14 4.98 -7.35 3.71
N ARG A 15 4.97 -6.17 3.07
CA ARG A 15 5.47 -5.97 1.71
C ARG A 15 6.95 -6.29 1.59
N LEU A 16 7.77 -5.75 2.50
CA LEU A 16 9.22 -5.97 2.52
C LEU A 16 9.57 -7.43 2.86
N LEU A 17 8.85 -8.06 3.79
CA LEU A 17 9.03 -9.50 4.10
C LEU A 17 8.75 -10.40 2.90
N LYS A 18 7.89 -9.96 1.97
CA LYS A 18 7.61 -10.65 0.70
C LYS A 18 8.52 -10.24 -0.46
N GLY A 19 9.52 -9.37 -0.22
CA GLY A 19 10.41 -8.87 -1.27
C GLY A 19 9.73 -8.02 -2.34
N MET A 20 8.57 -7.43 -2.03
CA MET A 20 7.76 -6.69 -3.00
C MET A 20 8.10 -5.19 -3.02
N SER A 21 8.14 -4.59 -4.22
CA SER A 21 8.12 -3.14 -4.36
C SER A 21 6.71 -2.58 -4.11
N GLN A 22 6.59 -1.26 -3.95
CA GLN A 22 5.27 -0.62 -3.83
C GLN A 22 4.44 -0.84 -5.10
N GLU A 23 5.08 -0.77 -6.27
CA GLU A 23 4.47 -1.06 -7.57
C GLU A 23 3.92 -2.47 -7.63
N GLN A 24 4.70 -3.46 -7.18
CA GLN A 24 4.26 -4.86 -7.17
C GLN A 24 3.08 -5.10 -6.23
N LEU A 25 3.13 -4.56 -5.01
CA LEU A 25 2.02 -4.70 -4.08
C LEU A 25 0.76 -3.98 -4.59
N ALA A 26 0.93 -2.78 -5.14
CA ALA A 26 -0.16 -2.00 -5.72
C ALA A 26 -0.78 -2.74 -6.91
N LEU A 27 0.04 -3.30 -7.80
CA LEU A 27 -0.42 -4.10 -8.93
C LEU A 27 -1.23 -5.32 -8.47
N ASN A 28 -0.71 -6.07 -7.50
CA ASN A 28 -1.33 -7.28 -6.96
C ASN A 28 -2.63 -6.97 -6.20
N SER A 29 -2.70 -5.81 -5.55
CA SER A 29 -3.86 -5.38 -4.76
C SER A 29 -4.87 -4.56 -5.57
N GLY A 30 -4.57 -4.30 -6.85
CA GLY A 30 -5.35 -3.38 -7.69
C GLY A 30 -5.36 -1.94 -7.15
N MET A 31 -4.35 -1.51 -6.40
CA MET A 31 -4.25 -0.14 -5.88
C MET A 31 -3.32 0.73 -6.74
N ASN A 32 -3.46 2.04 -6.60
CA ASN A 32 -2.48 2.98 -7.13
C ASN A 32 -1.20 2.99 -6.27
N VAL A 33 -0.03 3.03 -6.89
CA VAL A 33 1.28 3.01 -6.20
C VAL A 33 1.45 4.22 -5.28
N SER A 34 1.13 5.43 -5.76
CA SER A 34 1.21 6.66 -4.98
C SER A 34 0.28 6.63 -3.77
N TYR A 35 -0.90 6.03 -3.94
CA TYR A 35 -1.87 5.83 -2.86
C TYR A 35 -1.38 4.84 -1.80
N LEU A 36 -0.84 3.70 -2.23
CA LEU A 36 -0.19 2.75 -1.33
C LEU A 36 0.93 3.44 -0.53
N GLY A 37 1.75 4.28 -1.19
CA GLY A 37 2.77 5.06 -0.51
C GLY A 37 2.21 6.03 0.54
N GLN A 38 1.06 6.67 0.28
CA GLN A 38 0.38 7.54 1.25
C GLN A 38 -0.14 6.75 2.46
N ILE A 39 -0.66 5.55 2.24
CA ILE A 39 -1.08 4.64 3.32
C ILE A 39 0.13 4.25 4.16
N GLU A 40 1.22 3.81 3.55
CA GLU A 40 2.44 3.39 4.26
C GLU A 40 3.10 4.53 5.05
N ARG A 41 2.94 5.78 4.62
CA ARG A 41 3.43 6.97 5.34
C ARG A 41 2.43 7.52 6.36
N GLY A 42 1.24 6.92 6.48
CA GLY A 42 0.20 7.36 7.41
C GLY A 42 -0.54 8.64 7.02
N THR A 43 -0.39 9.13 5.77
CA THR A 43 -1.06 10.35 5.29
C THR A 43 -2.49 10.10 4.79
N LYS A 44 -2.91 8.83 4.61
CA LYS A 44 -4.29 8.41 4.29
C LYS A 44 -4.73 7.26 5.21
N ARG A 45 -5.93 7.35 5.78
CA ARG A 45 -6.47 6.40 6.79
C ARG A 45 -7.40 5.30 6.27
N LYS A 46 -7.92 5.39 5.05
CA LYS A 46 -8.85 4.40 4.48
C LYS A 46 -8.28 3.91 3.16
N PRO A 47 -8.17 2.59 2.91
CA PRO A 47 -7.90 2.06 1.57
C PRO A 47 -9.20 2.08 0.76
N GLU A 48 -9.29 3.02 -0.17
CA GLU A 48 -10.35 3.11 -1.15
C GLU A 48 -9.98 2.16 -2.30
N LYS A 49 -10.78 1.10 -2.48
CA LYS A 49 -10.58 0.13 -3.56
C LYS A 49 -10.83 0.84 -4.90
N PHE A 50 -9.77 1.12 -5.64
CA PHE A 50 -9.88 1.58 -7.01
C PHE A 50 -9.70 0.39 -7.94
N ILE A 51 -10.79 -0.18 -8.41
CA ILE A 51 -10.74 -1.22 -9.44
C ILE A 51 -10.07 -0.60 -10.67
N LYS A 52 -8.97 -1.20 -11.14
CA LYS A 52 -8.27 -0.79 -12.36
C LYS A 52 -9.30 -0.62 -13.48
N LYS A 53 -9.45 0.61 -14.00
CA LYS A 53 -10.06 0.80 -15.32
C LYS A 53 -9.11 0.16 -16.33
N GLU A 54 -9.54 -0.94 -16.93
CA GLU A 54 -8.91 -1.49 -18.12
C GLU A 54 -8.67 -0.34 -19.11
N HIS A 55 -7.40 -0.12 -19.48
CA HIS A 55 -7.09 0.68 -20.65
C HIS A 55 -7.38 -0.22 -21.86
N ARG A 56 -8.52 0.01 -22.52
CA ARG A 56 -8.67 -0.21 -23.96
C ARG A 56 -8.52 1.12 -24.66
#